data_AF-A0A969E690-F1
#
_entry.id   AF-A0A969E690-F1
#
_cell.length_a   1.000
_cell.length_b   1.000
_cell.length_c   1.000
_cell.angle_alpha   90.00
_cell.angle_beta   90.00
_cell.angle_gamma   90.00
#
_symmetry.space_group_name_H-M   'P 1'
#
loop_
_entity.id
_entity.type
_entity.pdbx_description
1 polymer ?
#
loop_
_entity_poly.entity_id
_entity_poly.type
_entity_poly.pdbx_seq_one_letter_code
_entity_poly.pdbx_strand_id
1 'polypeptide(L)'
;MCSSQISFSDNPTAFLKELGDFVNQNKRPEVEQSFKTFSTKFLGAEAQDQTRMMNTCNALLALKLSAYPYFTDYIESINVLDGKNANNVSRFAQWNDVVDAVMKDGQNKKIEAVRYFLTFSKNFFSKNAIFSGGNNVTWSSDNNDYTFKYDKNTPSVEWQN
;
A
#
# COMPACT_ATOMS: atom_id res chain seq x y z
N MET A 1 29.84 -1.66 3.25
CA MET A 1 29.30 -3.01 3.46
C MET A 1 27.83 -2.96 3.08
N CYS A 2 27.45 -3.50 1.92
CA CYS A 2 26.05 -3.53 1.50
C CYS A 2 25.40 -4.76 2.13
N SER A 3 24.63 -4.60 3.21
CA SER A 3 23.81 -5.68 3.74
C SER A 3 22.74 -6.00 2.70
N SER A 4 22.91 -7.12 2.00
CA SER A 4 21.91 -7.74 1.15
C SER A 4 20.83 -8.37 2.05
N GLN A 5 19.91 -7.54 2.54
CA GLN A 5 18.76 -8.01 3.29
C GLN A 5 17.81 -8.73 2.31
N ILE A 6 17.63 -10.03 2.52
CA ILE A 6 16.84 -10.90 1.64
C ILE A 6 15.35 -10.82 2.00
N SER A 7 15.04 -10.57 3.27
CA SER A 7 13.69 -10.35 3.82
C SER A 7 13.76 -9.55 5.12
N PHE A 8 12.65 -8.91 5.47
CA PHE A 8 12.40 -8.41 6.81
C PHE A 8 12.07 -9.57 7.77
N SER A 9 12.24 -9.33 9.07
CA SER A 9 11.90 -10.27 10.15
C SER A 9 10.40 -10.63 10.18
N ASP A 10 10.08 -11.86 10.59
CA ASP A 10 8.71 -12.30 10.87
C ASP A 10 8.22 -11.87 12.27
N ASN A 11 9.12 -11.34 13.12
CA ASN A 11 8.74 -10.79 14.40
C ASN A 11 8.21 -9.35 14.22
N PRO A 12 6.97 -9.02 14.66
CA PRO A 12 6.35 -7.71 14.40
C PRO A 12 7.17 -6.50 14.84
N THR A 13 7.84 -6.57 16.00
CA THR A 13 8.65 -5.46 16.51
C THR A 13 9.96 -5.31 15.75
N ALA A 14 10.63 -6.42 15.44
CA ALA A 14 11.84 -6.42 14.62
C ALA A 14 11.54 -5.95 13.19
N PHE A 15 10.43 -6.41 12.61
CA PHE A 15 9.91 -5.98 11.31
C PHE A 15 9.76 -4.46 11.24
N LEU A 16 9.07 -3.85 12.20
CA LEU A 16 8.87 -2.39 12.22
C LEU A 16 10.22 -1.66 12.31
N LYS A 17 11.16 -2.16 13.11
CA LYS A 17 12.47 -1.54 13.19
C LYS A 17 13.20 -1.60 11.84
N GLU A 18 13.26 -2.77 11.21
CA GLU A 18 13.96 -2.97 9.94
C GLU A 18 13.29 -2.20 8.79
N LEU A 19 11.96 -2.22 8.71
CA LEU A 19 11.21 -1.45 7.72
C LEU A 19 11.41 0.05 7.95
N GLY A 20 11.39 0.50 9.21
CA GLY A 20 11.65 1.89 9.58
C GLY A 20 13.03 2.37 9.18
N ASP A 21 14.06 1.56 9.46
CA ASP A 21 15.45 1.81 9.05
C ASP A 21 15.56 1.86 7.51
N PHE A 22 14.80 1.02 6.79
CA PHE A 22 14.79 0.97 5.33
C PHE A 22 14.08 2.18 4.69
N VAL A 23 12.90 2.58 5.18
CA VAL A 23 12.15 3.69 4.56
C VAL A 23 12.70 5.08 4.94
N ASN A 24 13.33 5.20 6.12
CA ASN A 24 13.86 6.47 6.62
C ASN A 24 15.35 6.69 6.29
N GLN A 25 15.95 5.92 5.37
CA GLN A 25 17.37 6.07 4.98
C GLN A 25 17.73 7.50 4.59
N ASN A 26 16.82 8.22 3.93
CA ASN A 26 17.03 9.61 3.50
C ASN A 26 16.55 10.66 4.50
N LYS A 27 16.10 10.27 5.71
CA LYS A 27 15.68 11.14 6.83
C LYS A 27 14.74 12.27 6.42
N ARG A 28 13.75 11.94 5.59
CA ARG A 28 12.71 12.89 5.15
C ARG A 28 11.64 13.01 6.24
N PRO A 29 11.39 14.20 6.81
CA PRO A 29 10.44 14.35 7.93
C PRO A 29 9.03 13.84 7.62
N GLU A 30 8.56 14.02 6.39
CA GLU A 30 7.25 13.55 5.94
C GLU A 30 7.16 12.01 5.93
N VAL A 31 8.24 11.33 5.54
CA VAL A 31 8.31 9.86 5.52
C VAL A 31 8.38 9.33 6.95
N GLU A 32 9.16 9.97 7.82
CA GLU A 32 9.25 9.59 9.24
C GLU A 32 7.90 9.71 9.93
N GLN A 33 7.16 10.79 9.67
CA GLN A 33 5.83 10.99 10.26
C GLN A 33 4.83 9.97 9.73
N SER A 34 4.84 9.69 8.42
CA SER A 34 4.01 8.65 7.82
C SER A 34 4.32 7.28 8.41
N PHE A 35 5.61 6.96 8.59
CA PHE A 35 6.04 5.70 9.19
C PHE A 35 5.60 5.54 10.66
N LYS A 36 5.62 6.62 11.45
CA LYS A 36 5.12 6.60 12.84
C LYS A 36 3.63 6.28 12.89
N THR A 37 2.82 6.93 12.05
CA THR A 37 1.37 6.63 11.96
C THR A 37 1.14 5.17 11.59
N PHE A 38 1.91 4.66 10.62
CA PHE A 38 1.80 3.26 10.19
C PHE A 38 2.20 2.30 11.29
N SER A 39 3.27 2.57 12.03
CA SER A 39 3.71 1.72 13.15
C SER A 39 2.60 1.58 14.20
N THR A 40 1.92 2.69 14.53
CA THR A 40 0.77 2.66 15.45
C THR A 40 -0.38 1.82 14.88
N LYS A 41 -0.74 2.01 13.61
CA LYS A 41 -1.79 1.22 12.95
C LYS A 41 -1.44 -0.27 12.88
N PHE A 42 -0.20 -0.60 12.55
CA PHE A 42 0.29 -1.97 12.46
C PHE A 42 0.20 -2.69 13.80
N LEU A 43 0.67 -2.06 14.88
CA LEU A 43 0.61 -2.64 16.23
C LEU A 43 -0.83 -2.82 16.74
N GLY A 44 -1.75 -1.95 16.32
CA GLY A 44 -3.17 -2.06 16.64
C GLY A 44 -3.98 -2.98 15.72
N ALA A 45 -3.38 -3.49 14.63
CA ALA A 45 -4.05 -4.35 13.68
C ALA A 45 -4.14 -5.80 14.17
N GLU A 46 -5.12 -6.54 13.66
CA GLU A 46 -5.25 -7.98 13.89
C GLU A 46 -4.02 -8.74 13.36
N ALA A 47 -3.68 -9.87 13.98
CA ALA A 47 -2.50 -10.66 13.61
C ALA A 47 -2.47 -11.07 12.12
N GLN A 48 -3.64 -11.34 11.55
CA GLN A 48 -3.79 -11.63 10.12
C GLN A 48 -3.39 -10.44 9.24
N ASP A 49 -3.74 -9.22 9.65
CA ASP A 49 -3.49 -8.01 8.89
C ASP A 49 -2.02 -7.59 9.04
N GLN A 50 -1.44 -7.76 10.23
CA GLN A 50 0.01 -7.62 10.44
C GLN A 50 0.79 -8.56 9.50
N THR A 51 0.38 -9.84 9.45
CA THR A 51 1.00 -10.84 8.58
C THR A 51 0.89 -10.44 7.10
N ARG A 52 -0.27 -9.94 6.67
CA ARG A 52 -0.46 -9.41 5.30
C ARG A 52 0.48 -8.26 5.01
N MET A 53 0.58 -7.27 5.90
CA MET A 53 1.49 -6.12 5.72
C MET A 53 2.95 -6.56 5.62
N MET A 54 3.39 -7.48 6.50
CA MET A 54 4.76 -8.02 6.47
C MET A 54 5.05 -8.76 5.16
N ASN A 55 4.13 -9.62 4.71
CA ASN A 55 4.26 -10.36 3.46
C ASN A 55 4.33 -9.42 2.24
N THR A 56 3.47 -8.39 2.20
CA THR A 56 3.50 -7.38 1.13
C THR A 56 4.85 -6.64 1.11
N CYS A 57 5.35 -6.19 2.26
CA CYS A 57 6.65 -5.52 2.35
C CYS A 57 7.81 -6.44 1.89
N ASN A 58 7.76 -7.72 2.27
CA ASN A 58 8.74 -8.70 1.80
C ASN A 58 8.65 -8.96 0.30
N ALA A 59 7.44 -8.99 -0.28
CA ALA A 59 7.25 -9.12 -1.72
C ALA A 59 7.81 -7.91 -2.49
N LEU A 60 7.60 -6.69 -1.97
CA LEU A 60 8.21 -5.47 -2.53
C LEU A 60 9.75 -5.53 -2.49
N LEU A 61 10.31 -6.03 -1.38
CA LEU A 61 11.76 -6.17 -1.22
C LEU A 61 12.34 -7.23 -2.17
N ALA A 62 11.65 -8.35 -2.35
CA ALA A 62 12.04 -9.42 -3.29
C ALA A 62 12.05 -8.93 -4.74
N LEU A 63 11.19 -7.97 -5.09
CA LEU A 63 11.19 -7.26 -6.37
C LEU A 63 12.29 -6.19 -6.48
N LYS A 64 13.14 -6.03 -5.45
CA LYS A 64 14.22 -5.05 -5.35
C LYS A 64 13.72 -3.61 -5.53
N LEU A 65 12.51 -3.33 -5.07
CA LEU A 65 11.91 -2.00 -5.16
C LEU A 65 12.52 -1.07 -4.11
N SER A 66 12.71 0.20 -4.49
CA SER A 66 13.24 1.23 -3.60
C SER A 66 12.21 1.65 -2.54
N ALA A 67 12.67 2.19 -1.41
CA ALA A 67 11.79 2.73 -0.37
C ALA A 67 10.79 3.75 -0.93
N TYR A 68 11.29 4.75 -1.68
CA TYR A 68 10.45 5.72 -2.38
C TYR A 68 10.36 5.39 -3.88
N PRO A 69 9.17 5.48 -4.51
CA PRO A 69 7.87 5.74 -3.88
C PRO A 69 7.21 4.48 -3.31
N TYR A 70 7.68 3.26 -3.60
CA TYR A 70 6.91 2.02 -3.42
C TYR A 70 6.47 1.74 -1.97
N PHE A 71 7.42 1.66 -1.04
CA PHE A 71 7.08 1.40 0.37
C PHE A 71 6.39 2.61 0.99
N THR A 72 6.82 3.82 0.65
CA THR A 72 6.19 5.05 1.12
C THR A 72 4.72 5.14 0.71
N ASP A 73 4.38 4.88 -0.56
CA ASP A 73 3.01 4.93 -1.06
C ASP A 73 2.16 3.80 -0.47
N TYR A 74 2.72 2.61 -0.24
CA TYR A 74 2.03 1.52 0.47
C TYR A 74 1.69 1.90 1.92
N ILE A 75 2.66 2.43 2.65
CA ILE A 75 2.52 2.93 4.02
C ILE A 75 1.50 4.07 4.09
N GLU A 76 1.61 5.04 3.19
CA GLU A 76 0.69 6.16 3.11
C GLU A 76 -0.73 5.69 2.80
N SER A 77 -0.90 4.73 1.89
CA SER A 77 -2.21 4.13 1.58
C SER A 77 -2.86 3.51 2.83
N ILE A 78 -2.11 2.73 3.62
CA ILE A 78 -2.63 2.13 4.86
C ILE A 78 -2.97 3.19 5.91
N ASN A 79 -2.18 4.27 5.97
CA ASN A 79 -2.44 5.39 6.88
C ASN A 79 -3.75 6.10 6.60
N VAL A 80 -4.14 6.22 5.32
CA VAL A 80 -5.39 6.89 4.94
C VAL A 80 -6.56 5.94 4.72
N LEU A 81 -6.31 4.64 4.56
CA LEU A 81 -7.38 3.67 4.34
C LEU A 81 -8.23 3.48 5.61
N ASP A 82 -9.53 3.66 5.43
CA ASP A 82 -10.54 3.51 6.48
C ASP A 82 -11.09 2.09 6.53
N GLY A 83 -11.48 1.66 7.75
CA GLY A 83 -11.71 0.27 8.13
C GLY A 83 -12.57 -0.57 7.18
N LYS A 84 -13.88 -0.62 7.41
CA LYS A 84 -14.80 -1.51 6.70
C LYS A 84 -15.71 -0.73 5.75
N ASN A 85 -16.13 -1.36 4.66
CA ASN A 85 -17.16 -0.81 3.77
C ASN A 85 -18.58 -1.02 4.35
N ALA A 86 -19.62 -0.58 3.63
CA ALA A 86 -21.01 -0.68 4.09
C ALA A 86 -21.44 -2.13 4.37
N ASN A 87 -20.81 -3.10 3.70
CA ASN A 87 -21.06 -4.53 3.85
C ASN A 87 -20.21 -5.19 4.97
N ASN A 88 -19.61 -4.40 5.86
CA ASN A 88 -18.76 -4.86 6.98
C ASN A 88 -17.54 -5.70 6.52
N VAL A 89 -17.09 -5.50 5.27
CA VAL A 89 -15.89 -6.15 4.73
C VAL A 89 -14.68 -5.24 4.92
N SER A 90 -13.55 -5.82 5.35
CA SER A 90 -12.29 -5.09 5.52
C SER A 90 -11.82 -4.53 4.18
N ARG A 91 -11.81 -3.19 4.05
CA ARG A 91 -11.26 -2.53 2.85
C ARG A 91 -9.77 -2.78 2.74
N PHE A 92 -9.06 -2.86 3.87
CA PHE A 92 -7.65 -3.22 3.90
C PHE A 92 -7.39 -4.59 3.28
N ALA A 93 -8.11 -5.62 3.72
CA ALA A 93 -7.91 -6.97 3.19
C ALA A 93 -8.16 -7.03 1.68
N GLN A 94 -9.28 -6.47 1.21
CA GLN A 94 -9.60 -6.44 -0.22
C GLN A 94 -8.54 -5.68 -1.03
N TRP A 95 -8.14 -4.50 -0.57
CA TRP A 95 -7.14 -3.71 -1.26
C TRP A 95 -5.77 -4.41 -1.28
N ASN A 96 -5.33 -4.97 -0.16
CA ASN A 96 -4.04 -5.66 -0.07
C ASN A 96 -4.01 -6.91 -0.97
N ASP A 97 -5.13 -7.63 -1.11
CA ASP A 97 -5.23 -8.76 -2.05
C ASP A 97 -5.00 -8.29 -3.51
N VAL A 98 -5.48 -7.09 -3.87
CA VAL A 98 -5.20 -6.51 -5.20
C VAL A 98 -3.74 -6.08 -5.33
N VAL A 99 -3.13 -5.50 -4.29
CA VAL A 99 -1.68 -5.19 -4.28
C VAL A 99 -0.88 -6.46 -4.55
N ASP A 100 -1.19 -7.55 -3.84
CA ASP A 100 -0.54 -8.85 -4.02
C ASP A 100 -0.75 -9.41 -5.42
N ALA A 101 -1.95 -9.27 -5.99
CA ALA A 101 -2.25 -9.73 -7.35
C ALA A 101 -1.42 -8.95 -8.39
N VAL A 102 -1.36 -7.61 -8.29
CA VAL A 102 -0.52 -6.77 -9.15
C VAL A 102 0.96 -7.14 -9.04
N MET A 103 1.44 -7.49 -7.84
CA MET A 103 2.80 -7.96 -7.61
C MET A 103 3.05 -9.41 -8.04
N LYS A 104 2.04 -10.24 -8.22
CA LYS A 104 2.21 -11.63 -8.69
C LYS A 104 2.07 -11.77 -10.19
N ASP A 105 1.38 -10.82 -10.82
CA ASP A 105 1.11 -10.89 -12.24
C ASP A 105 2.39 -10.89 -13.09
N GLY A 106 2.37 -11.69 -14.15
CA GLY A 106 3.48 -11.95 -15.07
C GLY A 106 3.61 -10.91 -16.18
N GLN A 107 2.97 -9.76 -16.05
CA GLN A 107 2.96 -8.71 -17.08
C GLN A 107 4.36 -8.13 -17.34
N ASN A 108 4.64 -7.85 -18.62
CA ASN A 108 5.69 -6.92 -19.00
C ASN A 108 5.43 -5.57 -18.31
N LYS A 109 6.44 -4.98 -17.65
CA LYS A 109 6.36 -3.73 -16.87
C LYS A 109 5.69 -3.84 -15.48
N LYS A 110 5.68 -5.02 -14.88
CA LYS A 110 5.27 -5.26 -13.48
C LYS A 110 5.65 -4.17 -12.47
N ILE A 111 6.88 -3.68 -12.50
CA ILE A 111 7.37 -2.62 -11.59
C ILE A 111 6.56 -1.32 -11.77
N GLU A 112 6.28 -0.94 -13.01
CA GLU A 112 5.47 0.25 -13.30
C GLU A 112 4.02 0.06 -12.86
N ALA A 113 3.45 -1.13 -13.07
CA ALA A 113 2.09 -1.45 -12.61
C ALA A 113 1.94 -1.33 -11.09
N VAL A 114 2.90 -1.88 -10.32
CA VAL A 114 2.94 -1.73 -8.85
C VAL A 114 3.03 -0.25 -8.46
N ARG A 115 3.93 0.52 -9.09
CA ARG A 115 4.06 1.96 -8.83
C ARG A 115 2.74 2.69 -9.07
N TYR A 116 2.15 2.52 -10.25
CA TYR A 116 0.92 3.21 -10.62
C TYR A 116 -0.23 2.86 -9.69
N PHE A 117 -0.37 1.59 -9.33
CA PHE A 117 -1.46 1.17 -8.44
C PHE A 117 -1.28 1.70 -7.01
N LEU A 118 -0.07 1.70 -6.44
CA LEU A 118 0.18 2.24 -5.10
C LEU A 118 -0.01 3.77 -5.07
N THR A 119 0.50 4.49 -6.07
CA THR A 119 0.30 5.94 -6.18
C THR A 119 -1.18 6.29 -6.35
N PHE A 120 -1.91 5.53 -7.19
CA PHE A 120 -3.37 5.65 -7.33
C PHE A 120 -4.06 5.43 -5.98
N SER A 121 -3.74 4.33 -5.28
CA SER A 121 -4.37 3.96 -4.02
C SER A 121 -4.27 5.07 -2.97
N LYS A 122 -3.07 5.61 -2.77
CA LYS A 122 -2.86 6.74 -1.86
C LYS A 122 -3.73 7.94 -2.20
N ASN A 123 -3.75 8.33 -3.48
CA ASN A 123 -4.51 9.51 -3.93
C ASN A 123 -6.01 9.27 -3.83
N PHE A 124 -6.46 8.06 -4.16
CA PHE A 124 -7.84 7.65 -4.09
C PHE A 124 -8.33 7.68 -2.64
N PHE A 125 -7.60 7.08 -1.70
CA PHE A 125 -8.02 7.06 -0.29
C PHE A 125 -7.96 8.43 0.39
N SER A 126 -7.02 9.29 0.00
CA SER A 126 -6.90 10.62 0.62
C SER A 126 -7.91 11.64 0.08
N LYS A 127 -8.36 11.50 -1.17
CA LYS A 127 -9.13 12.54 -1.88
C LYS A 127 -10.38 12.03 -2.60
N ASN A 128 -10.71 10.74 -2.50
CA ASN A 128 -11.63 10.05 -3.41
C ASN A 128 -11.31 10.30 -4.90
N ALA A 129 -10.05 10.58 -5.22
CA ALA A 129 -9.63 10.95 -6.56
C ALA A 129 -9.45 9.70 -7.43
N ILE A 130 -10.37 9.51 -8.38
CA ILE A 130 -10.29 8.48 -9.43
C ILE A 130 -9.17 8.84 -10.42
N PHE A 131 -9.00 10.13 -10.68
CA PHE A 131 -7.96 10.66 -11.55
C PHE A 131 -7.52 12.03 -11.07
N SER A 132 -6.21 12.28 -11.11
CA SER A 132 -5.63 13.61 -10.91
C SER A 132 -4.58 13.84 -12.00
N GLY A 133 -4.93 14.65 -13.00
CA GLY A 133 -4.08 14.91 -14.17
C GLY A 133 -3.59 16.35 -14.27
N GLY A 134 -2.74 16.62 -15.28
CA GLY A 134 -2.30 17.97 -15.62
C GLY A 134 -3.49 18.90 -15.96
N ASN A 135 -3.37 20.18 -15.56
CA ASN A 135 -4.40 21.23 -15.58
C ASN A 135 -5.37 21.26 -14.38
N ASN A 136 -4.96 20.76 -13.20
CA ASN A 136 -5.76 20.81 -11.96
C ASN A 136 -7.13 20.12 -12.04
N VAL A 137 -7.34 19.22 -13.00
CA VAL A 137 -8.57 18.44 -13.10
C VAL A 137 -8.44 17.20 -12.21
N THR A 138 -9.33 17.11 -11.21
CA THR A 138 -9.51 15.93 -10.37
C THR A 138 -10.89 15.36 -10.60
N TRP A 139 -10.97 14.08 -10.96
CA TRP A 139 -12.23 13.35 -10.99
C TRP A 139 -12.36 12.60 -9.68
N SER A 140 -13.46 12.80 -8.97
CA SER A 140 -13.75 12.15 -7.71
C SER A 140 -15.16 11.56 -7.70
N SER A 141 -15.38 10.61 -6.78
CA SER A 141 -16.72 10.11 -6.47
C SER A 141 -17.10 10.57 -5.07
N ASP A 142 -18.35 11.01 -4.91
CA ASP A 142 -18.94 11.30 -3.61
C ASP A 142 -19.44 10.00 -2.93
N ASN A 143 -19.49 8.89 -3.67
CA ASN A 143 -19.85 7.58 -3.13
C ASN A 143 -18.62 6.90 -2.49
N ASN A 144 -18.70 6.71 -1.18
CA ASN A 144 -17.70 6.02 -0.38
C ASN A 144 -17.91 4.50 -0.31
N ASP A 145 -18.99 3.96 -0.85
CA ASP A 145 -19.21 2.52 -0.89
C ASP A 145 -18.67 1.92 -2.19
N TYR A 146 -17.47 1.33 -2.07
CA TYR A 146 -16.75 0.71 -3.16
C TYR A 146 -16.04 -0.56 -2.71
N THR A 147 -15.68 -1.38 -3.69
CA THR A 147 -14.87 -2.58 -3.53
C THR A 147 -13.71 -2.59 -4.52
N PHE A 148 -12.57 -3.13 -4.11
CA PHE A 148 -11.45 -3.40 -5.00
C PHE A 148 -11.59 -4.77 -5.64
N LYS A 149 -11.31 -4.86 -6.93
CA LYS A 149 -11.22 -6.12 -7.66
C LYS A 149 -9.95 -6.16 -8.50
N TYR A 150 -9.54 -7.37 -8.82
CA TYR A 150 -8.50 -7.64 -9.79
C TYR A 150 -9.08 -8.61 -10.83
N ASP A 151 -9.46 -8.08 -11.99
CA ASP A 151 -10.03 -8.87 -13.09
C ASP A 151 -9.21 -8.68 -14.36
N LYS A 152 -9.04 -9.76 -15.14
CA LYS A 152 -8.28 -9.77 -16.41
C LYS A 152 -6.96 -8.99 -16.31
N ASN A 153 -6.21 -9.23 -15.24
CA ASN A 153 -4.91 -8.62 -14.98
C ASN A 153 -4.94 -7.09 -14.76
N THR A 154 -6.11 -6.55 -14.43
CA THR A 154 -6.33 -5.11 -14.23
C THR A 154 -6.95 -4.85 -12.86
N PRO A 155 -6.34 -4.00 -12.02
CA PRO A 155 -6.98 -3.54 -10.79
C PRO A 155 -8.13 -2.58 -11.12
N SER A 156 -9.29 -2.77 -10.48
CA SER A 156 -10.47 -1.92 -10.65
C SER A 156 -11.11 -1.56 -9.30
N VAL A 157 -11.80 -0.42 -9.30
CA VAL A 157 -12.68 0.01 -8.22
C VAL A 157 -14.11 -0.04 -8.74
N GLU A 158 -14.98 -0.72 -8.01
CA GLU A 158 -16.40 -0.83 -8.33
C GLU A 158 -17.24 -0.22 -7.21
N TRP A 159 -18.07 0.77 -7.56
CA TRP A 159 -19.04 1.36 -6.63
C TRP A 159 -20.24 0.45 -6.49
N GLN A 160 -20.72 0.31 -5.26
CA GLN A 160 -21.97 -0.38 -4.96
C GLN A 160 -23.13 0.60 -5.12
N ASN A 161 -24.24 0.11 -5.69
CA ASN A 161 -25.50 0.86 -5.84
C ASN A 161 -26.42 0.65 -4.64
#